data_AF-A0A6F8PPM6-F1
#
_entry.id   AF-A0A6F8PPM6-F1
#
_cell.length_a   1.000
_cell.length_b   1.000
_cell.length_c   1.000
_cell.angle_alpha   90.00
_cell.angle_beta   90.00
_cell.angle_gamma   90.00
#
_symmetry.space_group_name_H-M   'P 1'
#
loop_
_entity.id
_entity.type
_entity.pdbx_description
1 polymer ?
#
loop_
_entity_poly.entity_id
_entity_poly.type
_entity_poly.pdbx_seq_one_letter_code
_entity_poly.pdbx_strand_id
1 'polypeptide(L)'
;MKTHLASPLFALSLLSLALMGCQSSPEKPSSVAPTLISAQPSWVLQPPTDTAAALYGVGSGKNRTDAIQNALADLTAKLGVKVNAQFTSQLTVKNRGFEWVKQDAQKTVSTQNETITLSQYDVVDTYQPLPTQVTVLVKTDRQRLAQDTQSSLQKAIASAPWQQTNWQTQGVITHYQLAEKTLSALPQYQRELSLLKTLTPQQDFNDLDAYPSLVEKTFLAAQAALSFEVVAKDKISQPYAERLKQHLASAQLLASPASARLEVSVSQTTDSAYEFKVVRANLQLNAYEKSGLQAGRQFQIKGQGLQESQAQNQALLRFEQQLQQTPLMELLGIKPVSQ
;
A
#
# COMPACT_ATOMS: atom_id res chain seq x y z
N MET A 1 -60.66 1.64 -27.19
CA MET A 1 -61.72 1.98 -26.23
C MET A 1 -61.15 2.95 -25.20
N LYS A 2 -61.73 4.17 -25.18
CA LYS A 2 -61.89 5.16 -24.09
C LYS A 2 -60.74 5.31 -23.07
N THR A 3 -59.86 6.32 -23.11
CA THR A 3 -59.99 7.79 -22.88
C THR A 3 -60.08 8.26 -21.41
N HIS A 4 -59.31 9.34 -21.11
CA HIS A 4 -59.57 10.46 -20.17
C HIS A 4 -59.31 10.23 -18.65
N LEU A 5 -58.97 11.20 -17.77
CA LEU A 5 -58.87 12.68 -17.70
C LEU A 5 -58.12 13.00 -16.34
N ALA A 6 -57.15 13.92 -16.27
CA ALA A 6 -57.24 15.32 -15.82
C ALA A 6 -57.03 15.63 -14.30
N SER A 7 -56.25 16.70 -14.09
CA SER A 7 -56.01 17.51 -12.88
C SER A 7 -57.29 18.24 -12.40
N PRO A 8 -57.39 18.74 -11.14
CA PRO A 8 -57.14 20.17 -10.82
C PRO A 8 -56.55 20.41 -9.39
N LEU A 9 -55.75 21.46 -9.06
CA LEU A 9 -56.00 22.92 -8.90
C LEU A 9 -56.67 23.34 -7.56
N PHE A 10 -56.19 24.46 -6.98
CA PHE A 10 -56.64 25.26 -5.80
C PHE A 10 -56.14 24.81 -4.40
N ALA A 11 -55.70 25.68 -3.48
CA ALA A 11 -56.20 27.02 -3.19
C ALA A 11 -55.15 28.05 -2.73
N LEU A 12 -55.40 29.28 -3.21
CA LEU A 12 -54.96 30.59 -2.74
C LEU A 12 -55.41 30.83 -1.29
N SER A 13 -54.56 31.46 -0.47
CA SER A 13 -55.01 32.29 0.66
C SER A 13 -54.14 33.54 0.74
N LEU A 14 -54.75 34.65 0.32
CA LEU A 14 -54.32 36.04 0.47
C LEU A 14 -55.00 36.64 1.71
N LEU A 15 -54.49 37.82 2.10
CA LEU A 15 -55.00 38.85 3.05
C LEU A 15 -54.51 38.74 4.50
N SER A 16 -54.14 39.81 5.21
CA SER A 16 -53.76 41.20 4.91
C SER A 16 -53.55 41.92 6.26
N LEU A 17 -52.54 42.80 6.31
CA LEU A 17 -52.45 44.10 7.00
C LEU A 17 -52.95 44.29 8.44
N ALA A 18 -52.03 44.74 9.30
CA ALA A 18 -52.08 46.04 10.05
C ALA A 18 -50.72 46.21 10.78
N LEU A 19 -49.85 47.16 10.40
CA LEU A 19 -49.82 48.61 10.68
C LEU A 19 -49.11 49.01 11.99
N MET A 20 -48.08 49.86 11.79
CA MET A 20 -47.57 50.93 12.66
C MET A 20 -46.56 50.61 13.79
N GLY A 21 -45.34 51.11 13.59
CA GLY A 21 -44.35 51.42 14.61
C GLY A 21 -43.31 52.41 14.06
N CYS A 22 -43.54 53.70 14.30
CA CYS A 22 -42.53 54.75 14.12
C CYS A 22 -41.41 54.62 15.17
N GLN A 23 -40.31 55.33 14.91
CA GLN A 23 -39.31 55.83 15.87
C GLN A 23 -38.12 54.91 16.20
N SER A 24 -37.00 55.15 15.51
CA SER A 24 -35.84 55.90 16.04
C SER A 24 -34.62 55.55 15.18
N SER A 25 -33.95 56.57 14.64
CA SER A 25 -32.71 56.39 13.89
C SER A 25 -31.64 55.84 14.83
N PRO A 26 -31.04 54.67 14.55
CA PRO A 26 -29.80 54.30 15.19
C PRO A 26 -28.68 55.08 14.50
N GLU A 27 -27.96 55.84 15.31
CA GLU A 27 -26.74 56.54 14.94
C GLU A 27 -25.82 55.62 14.11
N LYS A 28 -25.20 56.22 13.10
CA LYS A 28 -24.07 55.65 12.36
C LYS A 28 -23.01 55.25 13.40
N PRO A 29 -22.64 53.96 13.57
CA PRO A 29 -21.53 53.61 14.43
C PRO A 29 -20.23 54.04 13.72
N SER A 30 -19.85 55.29 13.92
CA SER A 30 -18.44 55.68 13.86
C SER A 30 -17.74 55.01 15.03
N SER A 31 -16.56 54.46 14.74
CA SER A 31 -15.75 53.63 15.64
C SER A 31 -16.18 52.17 15.70
N VAL A 32 -15.92 51.46 14.60
CA VAL A 32 -15.34 50.12 14.74
C VAL A 32 -14.04 50.35 15.51
N ALA A 33 -14.08 50.13 16.83
CA ALA A 33 -12.88 49.97 17.62
C ALA A 33 -11.97 49.01 16.85
N PRO A 34 -10.67 49.30 16.69
CA PRO A 34 -9.78 48.36 16.03
C PRO A 34 -9.91 47.04 16.79
N THR A 35 -10.52 46.05 16.14
CA THR A 35 -10.51 44.67 16.61
C THR A 35 -9.07 44.39 16.94
N LEU A 36 -8.78 44.19 18.22
CA LEU A 36 -7.44 43.94 18.73
C LEU A 36 -6.85 42.84 17.86
N ILE A 37 -5.98 43.22 16.92
CA ILE A 37 -5.12 42.27 16.24
C ILE A 37 -4.32 41.71 17.39
N SER A 38 -4.65 40.49 17.81
CA SER A 38 -3.93 39.79 18.86
C SER A 38 -2.44 39.96 18.56
N ALA A 39 -1.73 40.61 19.48
CA ALA A 39 -0.34 40.98 19.26
C ALA A 39 0.41 39.70 18.88
N GLN A 40 1.07 39.73 17.71
CA GLN A 40 1.67 38.54 17.14
C GLN A 40 2.66 37.92 18.13
N PRO A 41 2.45 36.65 18.55
CA PRO A 41 3.38 35.99 19.44
C PRO A 41 4.77 35.88 18.81
N SER A 42 5.81 36.06 19.62
CA SER A 42 7.21 36.01 19.16
C SER A 42 7.57 34.66 18.51
N TRP A 43 6.97 33.56 18.96
CA TRP A 43 7.21 32.21 18.42
C TRP A 43 6.82 32.06 16.95
N VAL A 44 5.94 32.93 16.43
CA VAL A 44 5.53 32.90 15.01
C VAL A 44 6.68 33.29 14.09
N LEU A 45 7.53 34.22 14.52
CA LEU A 45 8.71 34.66 13.77
C LEU A 45 9.97 33.90 14.18
N GLN A 46 10.05 33.51 15.45
CA GLN A 46 11.21 32.85 16.02
C GLN A 46 10.74 31.69 16.90
N PRO A 47 10.45 30.51 16.31
CA PRO A 47 10.02 29.36 17.09
C PRO A 47 11.08 28.92 18.10
N PRO A 48 10.67 28.25 19.19
CA PRO A 48 11.60 27.62 20.12
C PRO A 48 12.58 26.72 19.36
N THR A 49 13.86 26.76 19.77
CA THR A 49 14.87 25.87 19.22
C THR A 49 14.65 24.44 19.74
N ASP A 50 14.96 23.47 18.90
CA ASP A 50 14.96 22.06 19.31
C ASP A 50 15.91 21.84 20.49
N THR A 51 15.50 20.98 21.42
CA THR A 51 16.27 20.63 22.62
C THR A 51 16.55 19.13 22.65
N ALA A 52 17.31 18.68 23.65
CA ALA A 52 17.50 17.25 23.90
C ALA A 52 16.20 16.53 24.28
N ALA A 53 15.18 17.24 24.79
CA ALA A 53 13.93 16.65 25.25
C ALA A 53 12.76 16.82 24.27
N ALA A 54 12.74 17.89 23.48
CA ALA A 54 11.63 18.23 22.61
C ALA A 54 12.07 18.75 21.25
N LEU A 55 11.30 18.39 20.22
CA LEU A 55 11.42 18.94 18.86
C LEU A 55 10.19 19.80 18.56
N TYR A 56 10.40 20.90 17.85
CA TYR A 56 9.35 21.87 17.53
C TYR A 56 9.12 21.99 16.02
N GLY A 57 7.86 22.14 15.64
CA GLY A 57 7.44 22.41 14.27
C GLY A 57 6.48 23.59 14.22
N VAL A 58 6.60 24.44 13.19
CA VAL A 58 5.64 25.53 12.96
C VAL A 58 5.03 25.40 11.57
N GLY A 59 3.73 25.63 11.49
CA GLY A 59 3.00 25.59 10.23
C GLY A 59 1.86 26.57 10.19
N SER A 60 1.63 27.12 9.00
CA SER A 60 0.53 28.05 8.73
C SER A 60 -0.40 27.48 7.68
N GLY A 61 -1.71 27.69 7.82
CA GLY A 61 -2.72 27.15 6.94
C GLY A 61 -4.00 27.97 6.92
N LYS A 62 -4.91 27.62 6.00
CA LYS A 62 -6.20 28.31 5.84
C LYS A 62 -7.14 28.03 7.01
N ASN A 63 -6.92 26.91 7.70
CA ASN A 63 -7.63 26.48 8.89
C ASN A 63 -6.64 25.77 9.82
N ARG A 64 -7.10 25.42 11.03
CA ARG A 64 -6.29 24.76 12.06
C ARG A 64 -5.73 23.41 11.61
N THR A 65 -6.51 22.62 10.87
CA THR A 65 -6.08 21.30 10.37
C THR A 65 -4.92 21.45 9.39
N ASP A 66 -5.04 22.34 8.41
CA ASP A 66 -3.99 22.62 7.44
C ASP A 66 -2.71 23.12 8.14
N ALA A 67 -2.87 24.02 9.13
CA ALA A 67 -1.76 24.56 9.91
C ALA A 67 -1.03 23.47 10.72
N ILE A 68 -1.77 22.55 11.34
CA ILE A 68 -1.19 21.38 12.03
C ILE A 68 -0.43 20.49 11.04
N GLN A 69 -1.02 20.16 9.88
CA GLN A 69 -0.35 19.32 8.88
C GLN A 69 0.95 19.96 8.39
N ASN A 70 0.95 21.27 8.16
CA ASN A 70 2.15 22.00 7.78
C ASN A 70 3.19 22.05 8.92
N ALA A 71 2.75 22.13 10.18
CA ALA A 71 3.66 22.13 11.33
C ALA A 71 4.32 20.75 11.53
N LEU A 72 3.57 19.67 11.26
CA LEU A 72 4.10 18.31 11.23
C LEU A 72 5.03 18.10 10.03
N ALA A 73 4.76 18.71 8.88
CA ALA A 73 5.67 18.71 7.74
C ALA A 73 7.01 19.38 8.07
N ASP A 74 6.99 20.52 8.78
CA ASP A 74 8.22 21.18 9.26
C ASP A 74 9.01 20.28 10.23
N LEU A 75 8.33 19.66 11.20
CA LEU A 75 8.96 18.74 12.16
C LEU A 75 9.57 17.52 11.45
N THR A 76 8.80 16.90 10.54
CA THR A 76 9.26 15.74 9.77
C THR A 76 10.33 16.10 8.76
N ALA A 77 10.39 17.33 8.24
CA ALA A 77 11.48 17.76 7.37
C ALA A 77 12.82 17.84 8.14
N LYS A 78 12.80 18.39 9.36
CA LYS A 78 13.97 18.46 10.25
C LYS A 78 14.52 17.06 10.60
N LEU A 79 13.62 16.10 10.81
CA LEU A 79 13.98 14.68 11.02
C LEU A 79 14.36 13.98 9.72
N GLY A 80 13.60 14.21 8.65
CA GLY A 80 13.60 13.50 7.38
C GLY A 80 14.85 13.75 6.55
N VAL A 81 15.42 14.96 6.58
CA VAL A 81 16.72 15.23 5.92
C VAL A 81 17.83 14.34 6.50
N LYS A 82 17.83 14.13 7.83
CA LYS A 82 18.79 13.27 8.52
C LYS A 82 18.52 11.79 8.24
N VAL A 83 17.25 11.40 8.28
CA VAL A 83 16.80 10.02 8.01
C VAL A 83 17.07 9.60 6.55
N ASN A 84 16.74 10.45 5.57
CA ASN A 84 16.91 10.13 4.14
C ASN A 84 18.38 9.98 3.75
N ALA A 85 19.27 10.81 4.33
CA ALA A 85 20.71 10.69 4.11
C ALA A 85 21.25 9.34 4.63
N GLN A 86 20.79 8.91 5.81
CA GLN A 86 21.18 7.63 6.41
C GLN A 86 20.57 6.42 5.69
N PHE A 87 19.30 6.51 5.30
CA PHE A 87 18.57 5.46 4.57
C PHE A 87 19.16 5.20 3.18
N THR A 88 19.44 6.26 2.40
CA THR A 88 20.03 6.15 1.06
C THR A 88 21.41 5.49 1.10
N SER A 89 22.21 5.81 2.13
CA SER A 89 23.52 5.20 2.35
C SER A 89 23.42 3.69 2.59
N GLN A 90 22.44 3.23 3.38
CA GLN A 90 22.23 1.81 3.66
C GLN A 90 21.71 1.02 2.46
N LEU A 91 20.81 1.61 1.65
CA LEU A 91 20.30 0.97 0.43
C LEU A 91 21.38 0.79 -0.65
N THR A 92 22.27 1.77 -0.80
CA THR A 92 23.32 1.76 -1.84
C THR A 92 24.32 0.60 -1.66
N VAL A 93 24.46 0.07 -0.44
CA VAL A 93 25.43 -0.98 -0.11
C VAL A 93 24.90 -2.41 -0.37
N LYS A 94 23.60 -2.61 -0.62
CA LYS A 94 22.97 -3.95 -0.59
C LYS A 94 22.56 -4.57 -1.93
N ASN A 95 22.86 -3.95 -3.09
CA ASN A 95 22.39 -4.48 -4.38
C ASN A 95 23.43 -5.35 -5.12
N ARG A 96 23.48 -6.66 -4.82
CA ARG A 96 24.10 -7.68 -5.70
C ARG A 96 23.25 -8.95 -5.80
N GLY A 97 23.01 -9.39 -7.05
CA GLY A 97 22.60 -10.75 -7.42
C GLY A 97 21.10 -11.05 -7.44
N PHE A 98 20.63 -11.62 -8.56
CA PHE A 98 19.27 -12.10 -8.89
C PHE A 98 18.28 -11.01 -9.31
N GLU A 99 17.94 -10.98 -10.60
CA GLU A 99 17.37 -9.79 -11.26
C GLU A 99 15.84 -9.79 -11.44
N TRP A 100 15.16 -10.94 -11.56
CA TRP A 100 13.74 -10.93 -11.95
C TRP A 100 12.75 -10.97 -10.76
N VAL A 101 12.90 -11.91 -9.80
CA VAL A 101 12.07 -11.93 -8.57
C VAL A 101 12.36 -10.72 -7.69
N LYS A 102 13.63 -10.33 -7.67
CA LYS A 102 14.06 -9.10 -7.01
C LYS A 102 13.40 -7.90 -7.65
N GLN A 103 13.17 -7.87 -8.96
CA GLN A 103 12.54 -6.74 -9.61
C GLN A 103 11.07 -6.57 -9.20
N ASP A 104 10.30 -7.64 -8.96
CA ASP A 104 8.92 -7.52 -8.46
C ASP A 104 8.87 -7.04 -7.00
N ALA A 105 9.70 -7.63 -6.12
CA ALA A 105 9.82 -7.18 -4.74
C ALA A 105 10.39 -5.75 -4.65
N GLN A 106 11.41 -5.41 -5.44
CA GLN A 106 12.08 -4.11 -5.48
C GLN A 106 11.23 -3.03 -6.15
N LYS A 107 10.39 -3.37 -7.15
CA LYS A 107 9.43 -2.45 -7.76
C LYS A 107 8.31 -2.09 -6.79
N THR A 108 7.88 -3.05 -5.95
CA THR A 108 6.96 -2.80 -4.84
C THR A 108 7.59 -1.90 -3.77
N VAL A 109 8.85 -2.17 -3.41
CA VAL A 109 9.63 -1.35 -2.45
C VAL A 109 9.90 0.07 -2.96
N SER A 110 10.22 0.25 -4.25
CA SER A 110 10.60 1.54 -4.83
C SER A 110 9.42 2.51 -5.04
N THR A 111 8.18 2.02 -4.97
CA THR A 111 6.98 2.84 -5.21
C THR A 111 6.37 3.41 -3.93
N GLN A 112 6.84 2.99 -2.75
CA GLN A 112 6.39 3.50 -1.45
C GLN A 112 7.31 4.63 -0.93
N ASN A 113 7.16 5.80 -1.54
CA ASN A 113 7.66 7.07 -0.98
C ASN A 113 6.70 7.55 0.11
N GLU A 114 6.73 6.89 1.27
CA GLU A 114 5.92 7.28 2.41
C GLU A 114 6.70 8.21 3.34
N THR A 115 6.13 9.38 3.60
CA THR A 115 6.62 10.36 4.58
C THR A 115 6.57 9.76 5.98
N ILE A 116 7.57 10.09 6.81
CA ILE A 116 7.56 9.77 8.25
C ILE A 116 6.26 10.32 8.85
N THR A 117 5.38 9.44 9.33
CA THR A 117 4.13 9.86 9.97
C THR A 117 4.37 10.03 11.46
N LEU A 118 4.15 11.24 11.97
CA LEU A 118 4.24 11.53 13.41
C LEU A 118 2.84 11.53 14.01
N SER A 119 2.51 10.49 14.76
CA SER A 119 1.23 10.36 15.45
C SER A 119 1.21 10.99 16.84
N GLN A 120 2.39 11.29 17.40
CA GLN A 120 2.53 11.81 18.76
C GLN A 120 3.09 13.23 18.74
N TYR A 121 2.18 14.20 18.87
CA TYR A 121 2.52 15.61 18.96
C TYR A 121 1.51 16.32 19.87
N ASP A 122 1.97 17.39 20.50
CA ASP A 122 1.13 18.33 21.22
C ASP A 122 1.05 19.64 20.44
N VAL A 123 -0.15 20.22 20.34
CA VAL A 123 -0.31 21.61 19.92
C VAL A 123 0.05 22.49 21.11
N VAL A 124 1.20 23.18 21.02
CA VAL A 124 1.71 24.05 22.08
C VAL A 124 0.98 25.39 22.08
N ASP A 125 0.79 25.96 20.89
CA ASP A 125 0.15 27.26 20.74
C ASP A 125 -0.51 27.40 19.36
N THR A 126 -1.48 28.30 19.24
CA THR A 126 -2.20 28.61 18.01
C THR A 126 -2.42 30.11 17.90
N TYR A 127 -1.98 30.70 16.79
CA TYR A 127 -2.16 32.10 16.48
C TYR A 127 -3.05 32.27 15.25
N GLN A 128 -4.13 33.04 15.39
CA GLN A 128 -5.07 33.29 14.30
C GLN A 128 -5.28 34.81 14.13
N PRO A 129 -4.47 35.49 13.31
CA PRO A 129 -4.61 36.92 13.04
C PRO A 129 -5.81 37.25 12.14
N LEU A 130 -6.20 36.31 11.27
CA LEU A 130 -7.29 36.46 10.31
C LEU A 130 -8.16 35.19 10.27
N PRO A 131 -9.45 35.29 9.89
CA PRO A 131 -10.32 34.12 9.75
C PRO A 131 -9.76 33.03 8.80
N THR A 132 -8.95 33.43 7.83
CA THR A 132 -8.38 32.56 6.78
C THR A 132 -6.89 32.24 7.00
N GLN A 133 -6.32 32.61 8.14
CA GLN A 133 -4.91 32.38 8.44
C GLN A 133 -4.76 31.89 9.88
N VAL A 134 -4.33 30.64 10.02
CA VAL A 134 -4.01 30.01 11.30
C VAL A 134 -2.56 29.58 11.27
N THR A 135 -1.80 29.91 12.31
CA THR A 135 -0.42 29.44 12.54
C THR A 135 -0.44 28.57 13.79
N VAL A 136 0.22 27.42 13.75
CA VAL A 136 0.27 26.47 14.86
C VAL A 136 1.73 26.14 15.18
N LEU A 137 2.03 26.09 16.48
CA LEU A 137 3.26 25.52 17.01
C LEU A 137 2.96 24.14 17.57
N VAL A 138 3.66 23.12 17.10
CA VAL A 138 3.60 21.76 17.63
C VAL A 138 4.92 21.38 18.30
N LYS A 139 4.85 20.47 19.27
CA LYS A 139 6.01 19.81 19.86
C LYS A 139 5.85 18.30 19.85
N THR A 140 6.95 17.58 19.82
CA THR A 140 6.98 16.15 20.17
C THR A 140 8.06 15.89 21.22
N ASP A 141 7.79 14.95 22.12
CA ASP A 141 8.77 14.49 23.11
C ASP A 141 9.74 13.51 22.45
N ARG A 142 11.03 13.86 22.47
CA ARG A 142 12.07 13.11 21.77
C ARG A 142 12.29 11.72 22.38
N GLN A 143 12.21 11.60 23.70
CA GLN A 143 12.42 10.33 24.40
C GLN A 143 11.25 9.39 24.16
N ARG A 144 10.02 9.90 24.28
CA ARG A 144 8.80 9.13 24.01
C ARG A 144 8.76 8.67 22.56
N LEU A 145 9.07 9.55 21.60
CA LEU A 145 9.15 9.18 20.19
C LEU A 145 10.19 8.08 19.94
N ALA A 146 11.36 8.15 20.59
CA ALA A 146 12.37 7.10 20.49
C ALA A 146 11.88 5.77 21.08
N GLN A 147 11.26 5.79 22.26
CA GLN A 147 10.70 4.60 22.91
C GLN A 147 9.62 3.93 22.05
N ASP A 148 8.72 4.71 21.48
CA ASP A 148 7.64 4.19 20.63
C ASP A 148 8.18 3.64 19.31
N THR A 149 9.16 4.32 18.71
CA THR A 149 9.85 3.83 17.50
C THR A 149 10.56 2.51 17.79
N GLN A 150 11.27 2.41 18.92
CA GLN A 150 11.92 1.17 19.34
C GLN A 150 10.90 0.05 19.59
N SER A 151 9.78 0.36 20.24
CA SER A 151 8.69 -0.60 20.47
C SER A 151 8.08 -1.10 19.15
N SER A 152 7.87 -0.20 18.18
CA SER A 152 7.41 -0.54 16.82
C SER A 152 8.36 -1.52 16.13
N LEU A 153 9.66 -1.19 16.11
CA LEU A 153 10.69 -2.04 15.52
C LEU A 153 10.77 -3.42 16.20
N GLN A 154 10.68 -3.46 17.53
CA GLN A 154 10.67 -4.73 18.28
C GLN A 154 9.42 -5.56 17.98
N LYS A 155 8.25 -4.93 17.82
CA LYS A 155 7.02 -5.61 17.38
C LYS A 155 7.15 -6.16 15.96
N ALA A 156 7.80 -5.42 15.06
CA ALA A 156 8.07 -5.89 13.71
C ALA A 156 8.94 -7.16 13.73
N ILE A 157 9.99 -7.19 14.57
CA ILE A 157 10.81 -8.40 14.78
C ILE A 157 9.96 -9.52 15.41
N ALA A 158 9.22 -9.24 16.48
CA ALA A 158 8.41 -10.20 17.23
C ALA A 158 7.31 -10.86 16.37
N SER A 159 6.80 -10.11 15.39
CA SER A 159 5.77 -10.58 14.46
C SER A 159 6.33 -11.31 13.25
N ALA A 160 7.66 -11.39 13.11
CA ALA A 160 8.29 -12.06 12.00
C ALA A 160 7.88 -13.54 11.95
N PRO A 161 7.52 -14.07 10.77
CA PRO A 161 6.99 -15.42 10.61
C PRO A 161 7.87 -16.52 11.23
N TRP A 162 9.19 -16.41 11.09
CA TRP A 162 10.14 -17.39 11.60
C TRP A 162 10.29 -17.40 13.12
N GLN A 163 9.68 -16.45 13.83
CA GLN A 163 9.57 -16.47 15.29
C GLN A 163 8.32 -17.22 15.78
N GLN A 164 7.41 -17.58 14.88
CA GLN A 164 6.19 -18.31 15.22
C GLN A 164 6.46 -19.81 15.37
N THR A 165 5.82 -20.44 16.35
CA THR A 165 6.02 -21.86 16.69
C THR A 165 5.61 -22.82 15.56
N ASN A 166 4.70 -22.41 14.69
CA ASN A 166 4.24 -23.21 13.56
C ASN A 166 5.05 -22.99 12.28
N TRP A 167 6.06 -22.10 12.27
CA TRP A 167 6.86 -21.81 11.08
C TRP A 167 7.39 -23.09 10.43
N GLN A 168 8.04 -23.97 11.19
CA GLN A 168 8.61 -25.21 10.65
C GLN A 168 7.58 -26.19 10.06
N THR A 169 6.31 -26.06 10.43
CA THR A 169 5.23 -26.95 9.98
C THR A 169 4.47 -26.43 8.75
N GLN A 170 4.58 -25.12 8.49
CA GLN A 170 4.11 -24.50 7.25
C GLN A 170 4.92 -25.05 6.08
N GLY A 171 4.32 -25.09 4.89
CA GLY A 171 5.07 -25.50 3.70
C GLY A 171 5.65 -24.32 2.93
N VAL A 172 6.38 -24.67 1.87
CA VAL A 172 7.25 -23.79 1.12
C VAL A 172 6.52 -22.63 0.45
N ILE A 173 5.28 -22.83 -0.01
CA ILE A 173 4.47 -21.76 -0.62
C ILE A 173 4.19 -20.70 0.45
N THR A 174 3.75 -21.12 1.63
CA THR A 174 3.47 -20.22 2.75
C THR A 174 4.75 -19.54 3.26
N HIS A 175 5.88 -20.26 3.33
CA HIS A 175 7.17 -19.67 3.71
C HIS A 175 7.57 -18.56 2.76
N TYR A 176 7.47 -18.80 1.45
CA TYR A 176 7.79 -17.80 0.44
C TYR A 176 6.90 -16.56 0.59
N GLN A 177 5.58 -16.74 0.70
CA GLN A 177 4.62 -15.64 0.88
C GLN A 177 4.92 -14.76 2.09
N LEU A 178 5.16 -15.41 3.23
CA LEU A 178 5.40 -14.72 4.49
C LEU A 178 6.77 -14.02 4.49
N ALA A 179 7.78 -14.62 3.87
CA ALA A 179 9.08 -13.98 3.68
C ALA A 179 9.00 -12.78 2.72
N GLU A 180 8.27 -12.90 1.61
CA GLU A 180 8.02 -11.82 0.66
C GLU A 180 7.27 -10.65 1.32
N LYS A 181 6.22 -10.94 2.12
CA LYS A 181 5.50 -9.93 2.91
C LYS A 181 6.43 -9.20 3.88
N THR A 182 7.33 -9.93 4.53
CA THR A 182 8.26 -9.33 5.49
C THR A 182 9.32 -8.49 4.77
N LEU A 183 9.78 -8.94 3.59
CA LEU A 183 10.69 -8.20 2.74
C LEU A 183 10.06 -6.90 2.22
N SER A 184 8.77 -6.90 1.84
CA SER A 184 8.09 -5.69 1.37
C SER A 184 7.88 -4.65 2.47
N ALA A 185 7.80 -5.06 3.75
CA ALA A 185 7.74 -4.16 4.90
C ALA A 185 9.11 -3.59 5.33
N LEU A 186 10.22 -4.12 4.79
CA LEU A 186 11.58 -3.75 5.17
C LEU A 186 11.93 -2.26 4.99
N PRO A 187 11.46 -1.56 3.94
CA PRO A 187 11.75 -0.12 3.77
C PRO A 187 11.18 0.72 4.92
N GLN A 188 9.95 0.43 5.37
CA GLN A 188 9.36 1.11 6.52
C GLN A 188 10.19 0.86 7.78
N TYR A 189 10.56 -0.41 8.02
CA TYR A 189 11.42 -0.79 9.15
C TYR A 189 12.75 0.00 9.15
N GLN A 190 13.41 0.10 8.00
CA GLN A 190 14.68 0.82 7.87
C GLN A 190 14.54 2.34 8.09
N ARG A 191 13.41 2.94 7.68
CA ARG A 191 13.10 4.35 7.97
C ARG A 191 12.91 4.57 9.47
N GLU A 192 12.13 3.70 10.14
CA GLU A 192 11.93 3.75 11.59
C GLU A 192 13.25 3.56 12.35
N LEU A 193 14.11 2.62 11.90
CA LEU A 193 15.43 2.41 12.50
C LEU A 193 16.35 3.65 12.33
N SER A 194 16.31 4.28 11.15
CA SER A 194 17.07 5.51 10.88
C SER A 194 16.56 6.69 11.73
N LEU A 195 15.24 6.78 11.93
CA LEU A 195 14.63 7.74 12.85
C LEU A 195 15.12 7.48 14.28
N LEU A 196 15.05 6.25 14.76
CA LEU A 196 15.51 5.87 16.10
C LEU A 196 16.98 6.25 16.31
N LYS A 197 17.87 5.92 15.37
CA LYS A 197 19.29 6.29 15.40
C LYS A 197 19.50 7.80 15.41
N THR A 198 18.68 8.55 14.68
CA THR A 198 18.70 10.01 14.70
C THR A 198 18.26 10.58 16.06
N LEU A 199 17.30 9.92 16.72
CA LEU A 199 16.79 10.31 18.04
C LEU A 199 17.75 9.93 19.18
N THR A 200 18.52 8.85 19.01
CA THR A 200 19.37 8.23 20.05
C THR A 200 20.75 7.84 19.51
N PRO A 201 21.58 8.82 19.08
CA PRO A 201 22.81 8.55 18.33
C PRO A 201 23.92 7.81 19.11
N GLN A 202 23.84 7.78 20.45
CA GLN A 202 24.82 7.12 21.31
C GLN A 202 24.45 5.67 21.66
N GLN A 203 23.25 5.22 21.27
CA GLN A 203 22.76 3.88 21.61
C GLN A 203 23.12 2.87 20.51
N ASP A 204 23.48 1.66 20.94
CA ASP A 204 23.71 0.51 20.07
C ASP A 204 22.39 -0.24 19.80
N PHE A 205 22.20 -0.67 18.56
CA PHE A 205 21.00 -1.32 18.05
C PHE A 205 21.30 -2.62 17.31
N ASN A 206 22.38 -3.34 17.65
CA ASN A 206 22.82 -4.58 16.98
C ASN A 206 21.68 -5.53 16.54
N ASP A 207 20.73 -5.84 17.41
CA ASP A 207 19.61 -6.74 17.08
C ASP A 207 18.69 -6.14 15.99
N LEU A 208 18.44 -4.83 16.04
CA LEU A 208 17.65 -4.13 15.04
C LEU A 208 18.43 -3.98 13.72
N ASP A 209 19.74 -3.81 13.79
CA ASP A 209 20.64 -3.71 12.63
C ASP A 209 20.81 -5.04 11.89
N ALA A 210 20.77 -6.16 12.62
CA ALA A 210 20.86 -7.49 12.02
C ALA A 210 19.58 -7.92 11.30
N TYR A 211 18.41 -7.40 11.72
CA TYR A 211 17.10 -7.85 11.23
C TYR A 211 16.92 -7.73 9.71
N PRO A 212 17.27 -6.61 9.03
CA PRO A 212 17.19 -6.51 7.56
C PRO A 212 17.91 -7.64 6.81
N SER A 213 19.11 -7.98 7.25
CA SER A 213 19.91 -9.04 6.62
C SER A 213 19.32 -10.43 6.88
N LEU A 214 18.69 -10.63 8.05
CA LEU A 214 17.94 -11.84 8.35
C LEU A 214 16.70 -11.99 7.46
N VAL A 215 15.95 -10.90 7.24
CA VAL A 215 14.78 -10.86 6.33
C VAL A 215 15.20 -11.26 4.93
N GLU A 216 16.25 -10.62 4.38
CA GLU A 216 16.79 -10.91 3.05
C GLU A 216 17.24 -12.37 2.93
N LYS A 217 18.02 -12.87 3.89
CA LYS A 217 18.47 -14.27 3.92
C LYS A 217 17.31 -15.25 3.95
N THR A 218 16.28 -14.97 4.76
CA THR A 218 15.11 -15.83 4.91
C THR A 218 14.29 -15.86 3.62
N PHE A 219 14.13 -14.71 2.96
CA PHE A 219 13.48 -14.64 1.65
C PHE A 219 14.24 -15.44 0.58
N LEU A 220 15.55 -15.28 0.47
CA LEU A 220 16.36 -16.02 -0.48
C LEU A 220 16.31 -17.53 -0.24
N ALA A 221 16.32 -17.96 1.02
CA ALA A 221 16.17 -19.37 1.38
C ALA A 221 14.78 -19.91 1.00
N ALA A 222 13.71 -19.16 1.27
CA ALA A 222 12.35 -19.54 0.91
C ALA A 222 12.16 -19.60 -0.63
N GLN A 223 12.76 -18.66 -1.35
CA GLN A 223 12.78 -18.64 -2.82
C GLN A 223 13.51 -19.86 -3.39
N ALA A 224 14.71 -20.18 -2.86
CA ALA A 224 15.49 -21.33 -3.33
C ALA A 224 14.81 -22.68 -3.02
N ALA A 225 13.98 -22.73 -1.98
CA ALA A 225 13.19 -23.91 -1.63
C ALA A 225 11.95 -24.09 -2.54
N LEU A 226 11.50 -23.03 -3.22
CA LEU A 226 10.29 -23.04 -4.03
C LEU A 226 10.55 -23.68 -5.39
N SER A 227 9.87 -24.79 -5.64
CA SER A 227 9.90 -25.52 -6.90
C SER A 227 8.58 -26.23 -7.19
N PHE A 228 8.21 -26.29 -8.46
CA PHE A 228 6.92 -26.77 -8.90
C PHE A 228 7.05 -27.94 -9.87
N GLU A 229 6.15 -28.91 -9.73
CA GLU A 229 5.76 -29.78 -10.82
C GLU A 229 4.45 -29.25 -11.43
N VAL A 230 4.26 -29.42 -12.73
CA VAL A 230 3.03 -29.01 -13.41
C VAL A 230 2.35 -30.24 -14.01
N VAL A 231 1.09 -30.44 -13.65
CA VAL A 231 0.26 -31.56 -14.07
C VAL A 231 -0.98 -31.04 -14.78
N ALA A 232 -1.29 -31.62 -15.95
CA ALA A 232 -2.56 -31.38 -16.62
C ALA A 232 -3.62 -32.35 -16.07
N LYS A 233 -4.81 -31.85 -15.75
CA LYS A 233 -5.92 -32.68 -15.27
C LYS A 233 -6.48 -33.60 -16.35
N ASP A 234 -6.46 -33.14 -17.60
CA ASP A 234 -6.99 -33.85 -18.76
C ASP A 234 -6.24 -33.47 -20.05
N LYS A 235 -6.62 -34.10 -21.17
CA LYS A 235 -6.00 -33.88 -22.48
C LYS A 235 -6.20 -32.45 -23.01
N ILE A 236 -7.32 -31.81 -22.70
CA ILE A 236 -7.61 -30.42 -23.13
C ILE A 236 -6.70 -29.44 -22.38
N SER A 237 -6.34 -29.76 -21.14
CA SER A 237 -5.48 -28.96 -20.29
C SER A 237 -3.99 -29.07 -20.64
N GLN A 238 -3.57 -30.11 -21.37
CA GLN A 238 -2.16 -30.36 -21.68
C GLN A 238 -1.44 -29.19 -22.36
N PRO A 239 -1.97 -28.56 -23.43
CA PRO A 239 -1.28 -27.47 -24.09
C PRO A 239 -1.02 -26.27 -23.16
N TYR A 240 -1.94 -26.00 -22.23
CA TYR A 240 -1.78 -24.93 -21.23
C TYR A 240 -0.76 -25.31 -20.16
N ALA A 241 -0.78 -26.56 -19.69
CA ALA A 241 0.22 -27.07 -18.76
C ALA A 241 1.64 -26.98 -19.33
N GLU A 242 1.84 -27.31 -20.61
CA GLU A 242 3.15 -27.19 -21.26
C GLU A 242 3.63 -25.74 -21.38
N ARG A 243 2.73 -24.77 -21.67
CA ARG A 243 3.06 -23.34 -21.65
C ARG A 243 3.48 -22.87 -20.26
N LEU A 244 2.77 -23.32 -19.22
CA LEU A 244 3.13 -23.02 -17.84
C LEU A 244 4.48 -23.63 -17.46
N LYS A 245 4.76 -24.87 -17.86
CA LYS A 245 6.08 -25.50 -17.66
C LYS A 245 7.19 -24.69 -18.29
N GLN A 246 7.05 -24.29 -19.56
CA GLN A 246 8.06 -23.49 -20.26
C GLN A 246 8.35 -22.18 -19.52
N HIS A 247 7.29 -21.50 -19.07
CA HIS A 247 7.43 -20.27 -18.28
C HIS A 247 8.17 -20.53 -16.96
N LEU A 248 7.76 -21.53 -16.17
CA LEU A 248 8.43 -21.87 -14.91
C LEU A 248 9.87 -22.37 -15.09
N ALA A 249 10.17 -23.04 -16.21
CA ALA A 249 11.52 -23.47 -16.55
C ALA A 249 12.45 -22.27 -16.78
N SER A 250 11.99 -21.25 -17.50
CA SER A 250 12.76 -20.00 -17.68
C SER A 250 13.04 -19.27 -16.38
N ALA A 251 12.19 -19.48 -15.36
CA ALA A 251 12.33 -18.95 -14.02
C ALA A 251 13.16 -19.84 -13.08
N GLN A 252 13.66 -21.00 -13.54
CA GLN A 252 14.35 -22.02 -12.73
C GLN A 252 13.49 -22.57 -11.57
N LEU A 253 12.17 -22.59 -11.75
CA LEU A 253 11.20 -23.03 -10.73
C LEU A 253 10.64 -24.43 -10.98
N LEU A 254 11.09 -25.14 -12.01
CA LEU A 254 10.77 -26.55 -12.19
C LEU A 254 11.82 -27.43 -11.54
N ALA A 255 11.40 -28.43 -10.77
CA ALA A 255 12.28 -29.45 -10.20
C ALA A 255 11.60 -30.81 -10.12
N SER A 256 12.40 -31.87 -9.98
CA SER A 256 11.93 -33.21 -9.65
C SER A 256 12.91 -33.86 -8.67
N PRO A 257 12.49 -34.16 -7.42
CA PRO A 257 11.17 -33.93 -6.86
C PRO A 257 10.87 -32.43 -6.69
N ALA A 258 9.61 -32.04 -6.91
CA ALA A 258 9.15 -30.68 -6.66
C ALA A 258 8.66 -30.50 -5.23
N SER A 259 8.76 -29.27 -4.72
CA SER A 259 8.23 -28.90 -3.41
C SER A 259 6.71 -28.68 -3.39
N ALA A 260 6.12 -28.34 -4.54
CA ALA A 260 4.69 -28.14 -4.72
C ALA A 260 4.22 -28.62 -6.09
N ARG A 261 2.91 -28.90 -6.22
CA ARG A 261 2.27 -29.33 -7.46
C ARG A 261 1.30 -28.28 -7.96
N LEU A 262 1.42 -27.92 -9.24
CA LEU A 262 0.47 -27.09 -9.95
C LEU A 262 -0.40 -27.96 -10.84
N GLU A 263 -1.70 -27.91 -10.64
CA GLU A 263 -2.68 -28.59 -11.48
C GLU A 263 -3.38 -27.60 -12.40
N VAL A 264 -3.37 -27.89 -13.70
CA VAL A 264 -4.07 -27.11 -14.72
C VAL A 264 -5.31 -27.87 -15.16
N SER A 265 -6.46 -27.23 -15.05
CA SER A 265 -7.76 -27.74 -15.52
C SER A 265 -8.40 -26.73 -16.45
N VAL A 266 -8.82 -27.15 -17.64
CA VAL A 266 -9.39 -26.25 -18.65
C VAL A 266 -10.73 -26.78 -19.13
N SER A 267 -11.76 -25.93 -19.11
CA SER A 267 -12.97 -26.15 -19.89
C SER A 267 -12.99 -25.19 -21.08
N GLN A 268 -13.41 -25.69 -22.24
CA GLN A 268 -13.47 -24.90 -23.48
C GLN A 268 -14.83 -24.98 -24.13
N THR A 269 -15.30 -23.86 -24.67
CA THR A 269 -16.43 -23.81 -25.60
C THR A 269 -15.98 -23.15 -26.90
N THR A 270 -16.53 -23.63 -28.02
CA THR A 270 -16.25 -23.09 -29.34
C THR A 270 -17.56 -22.59 -29.95
N ASP A 271 -17.62 -21.29 -30.25
CA ASP A 271 -18.74 -20.62 -30.91
C ASP A 271 -18.36 -20.25 -32.35
N SER A 272 -19.37 -20.02 -33.20
CA SER A 272 -19.20 -19.45 -34.54
C SER A 272 -19.86 -18.08 -34.64
N ALA A 273 -19.15 -17.10 -35.15
CA ALA A 273 -19.68 -15.75 -35.40
C ALA A 273 -19.02 -15.15 -36.65
N TYR A 274 -19.83 -14.73 -37.63
CA TYR A 274 -19.37 -14.05 -38.85
C TYR A 274 -18.19 -14.77 -39.54
N GLU A 275 -18.34 -16.07 -39.81
CA GLU A 275 -17.31 -16.95 -40.39
C GLU A 275 -16.07 -17.22 -39.52
N PHE A 276 -15.96 -16.59 -38.34
CA PHE A 276 -14.92 -16.90 -37.37
C PHE A 276 -15.35 -18.00 -36.40
N LYS A 277 -14.36 -18.74 -35.94
CA LYS A 277 -14.43 -19.59 -34.75
C LYS A 277 -13.90 -18.81 -33.55
N VAL A 278 -14.64 -18.84 -32.45
CA VAL A 278 -14.27 -18.20 -31.18
C VAL A 278 -14.18 -19.28 -30.11
N VAL A 279 -12.99 -19.46 -29.55
CA VAL A 279 -12.74 -20.38 -28.44
C VAL A 279 -12.73 -19.58 -27.14
N ARG A 280 -13.51 -20.02 -26.15
CA ARG A 280 -13.52 -19.49 -24.78
C ARG A 280 -13.02 -20.57 -23.85
N ALA A 281 -11.84 -20.37 -23.28
CA ALA A 281 -11.23 -21.27 -22.31
C ALA A 281 -11.38 -20.68 -20.90
N ASN A 282 -11.99 -21.45 -20.00
CA ASN A 282 -11.95 -21.20 -18.56
C ASN A 282 -10.88 -22.11 -17.96
N LEU A 283 -9.75 -21.54 -17.60
CA LEU A 283 -8.62 -22.25 -17.01
C LEU A 283 -8.66 -22.06 -15.50
N GLN A 284 -8.57 -23.15 -14.75
CA GLN A 284 -8.33 -23.16 -13.32
C GLN A 284 -6.92 -23.68 -13.06
N LEU A 285 -6.12 -22.88 -12.37
CA LEU A 285 -4.79 -23.23 -11.89
C LEU A 285 -4.87 -23.41 -10.38
N ASN A 286 -4.52 -24.60 -9.88
CA ASN A 286 -4.54 -24.91 -8.45
C ASN A 286 -3.13 -25.26 -7.98
N ALA A 287 -2.69 -24.68 -6.87
CA ALA A 287 -1.43 -24.97 -6.22
C ALA A 287 -1.66 -25.88 -5.01
N TYR A 288 -1.05 -27.04 -5.04
CA TYR A 288 -1.09 -28.04 -3.98
C TYR A 288 0.28 -28.18 -3.35
N GLU A 289 0.28 -28.43 -2.05
CA GLU A 289 1.47 -28.71 -1.28
C GLU A 289 1.15 -29.86 -0.33
N LYS A 290 2.02 -30.88 -0.31
CA LYS A 290 1.70 -32.19 0.25
C LYS A 290 0.41 -32.72 -0.41
N SER A 291 -0.71 -32.70 0.29
CA SER A 291 -2.03 -33.11 -0.20
C SER A 291 -3.10 -32.02 -0.06
N GLY A 292 -2.73 -30.81 0.39
CA GLY A 292 -3.65 -29.71 0.63
C GLY A 292 -3.62 -28.68 -0.51
N LEU A 293 -4.79 -28.23 -0.93
CA LEU A 293 -4.93 -27.07 -1.81
C LEU A 293 -4.52 -25.81 -1.05
N GLN A 294 -3.48 -25.12 -1.50
CA GLN A 294 -2.99 -23.89 -0.88
C GLN A 294 -3.55 -22.64 -1.54
N ALA A 295 -3.71 -22.66 -2.86
CA ALA A 295 -4.20 -21.53 -3.63
C ALA A 295 -4.79 -21.96 -4.96
N GLY A 296 -5.57 -21.09 -5.59
CA GLY A 296 -6.00 -21.28 -6.96
C GLY A 296 -6.50 -20.01 -7.63
N ARG A 297 -6.31 -19.94 -8.96
CA ARG A 297 -6.73 -18.82 -9.80
C ARG A 297 -7.47 -19.32 -11.03
N GLN A 298 -8.52 -18.58 -11.38
CA GLN A 298 -9.23 -18.77 -12.63
C GLN A 298 -8.80 -17.73 -13.67
N PHE A 299 -8.61 -18.17 -14.90
CA PHE A 299 -8.35 -17.33 -16.07
C PHE A 299 -9.46 -17.55 -17.09
N GLN A 300 -9.94 -16.44 -17.66
CA GLN A 300 -10.86 -16.46 -18.79
C GLN A 300 -10.12 -15.99 -20.03
N ILE A 301 -9.94 -16.90 -20.98
CA ILE A 301 -9.08 -16.68 -22.13
C ILE A 301 -9.91 -16.88 -23.38
N LYS A 302 -9.79 -15.95 -24.33
CA LYS A 302 -10.53 -16.00 -25.59
C LYS A 302 -9.55 -16.05 -26.74
N GLY A 303 -9.81 -16.89 -27.73
CA GLY A 303 -9.06 -16.89 -28.98
C GLY A 303 -10.04 -16.85 -30.16
N GLN A 304 -9.60 -16.28 -31.28
CA GLN A 304 -10.42 -16.15 -32.49
C GLN A 304 -9.59 -16.47 -33.72
N GLY A 305 -10.21 -17.11 -34.71
CA GLY A 305 -9.56 -17.49 -35.97
C GLY A 305 -10.57 -17.95 -37.01
N LEU A 306 -10.13 -18.12 -38.25
CA LEU A 306 -10.99 -18.64 -39.33
C LEU A 306 -11.29 -20.13 -39.13
N GLN A 307 -10.39 -20.83 -38.43
CA GLN A 307 -10.54 -22.23 -38.05
C GLN A 307 -10.44 -22.39 -36.54
N GLU A 308 -11.00 -23.49 -36.01
CA GLU A 308 -10.97 -23.78 -34.58
C GLU A 308 -9.53 -23.91 -34.06
N SER A 309 -8.65 -24.58 -34.79
CA SER A 309 -7.22 -24.70 -34.44
C SER A 309 -6.51 -23.34 -34.32
N GLN A 310 -6.84 -22.39 -35.19
CA GLN A 310 -6.32 -21.03 -35.12
C GLN A 310 -6.85 -20.30 -33.89
N ALA A 311 -8.15 -20.42 -33.60
CA ALA A 311 -8.76 -19.84 -32.41
C ALA A 311 -8.16 -20.43 -31.11
N GLN A 312 -7.92 -21.75 -31.06
CA GLN A 312 -7.25 -22.41 -29.94
C GLN A 312 -5.81 -21.90 -29.74
N ASN A 313 -5.03 -21.79 -30.82
CA ASN A 313 -3.66 -21.25 -30.76
C ASN A 313 -3.64 -19.80 -30.26
N GLN A 314 -4.59 -18.97 -30.70
CA GLN A 314 -4.71 -17.59 -30.21
C GLN A 314 -5.08 -17.53 -28.72
N ALA A 315 -5.92 -18.45 -28.22
CA ALA A 315 -6.19 -18.57 -26.80
C ALA A 315 -4.92 -18.95 -26.02
N LEU A 316 -4.12 -19.89 -26.52
CA LEU A 316 -2.85 -20.28 -25.90
C LEU A 316 -1.83 -19.13 -25.85
N LEU A 317 -1.70 -18.35 -26.93
CA LEU A 317 -0.81 -17.19 -26.97
C LEU A 317 -1.23 -16.12 -25.95
N ARG A 318 -2.53 -15.88 -25.79
CA ARG A 318 -3.03 -14.95 -24.77
C ARG A 318 -2.78 -15.46 -23.35
N PHE A 319 -2.87 -16.77 -23.12
CA PHE A 319 -2.46 -17.35 -21.85
C PHE A 319 -0.98 -17.08 -21.59
N GLU A 320 -0.10 -17.34 -22.56
CA GLU A 320 1.33 -17.08 -22.46
C GLU A 320 1.65 -15.61 -22.16
N GLN A 321 0.93 -14.68 -22.79
CA GLN A 321 1.02 -13.25 -22.48
C GLN A 321 0.62 -12.95 -21.04
N GLN A 322 -0.44 -13.57 -20.52
CA GLN A 322 -0.83 -13.43 -19.11
C GLN A 322 0.25 -13.97 -18.18
N LEU A 323 0.90 -15.09 -18.50
CA LEU A 323 2.02 -15.63 -17.71
C LEU A 323 3.17 -14.62 -17.62
N GLN A 324 3.50 -13.94 -18.73
CA GLN A 324 4.60 -12.97 -18.78
C GLN A 324 4.31 -11.66 -18.04
N GLN A 325 3.04 -11.28 -17.90
CA GLN A 325 2.64 -10.00 -17.30
C GLN A 325 2.21 -10.10 -15.83
N THR A 326 2.03 -11.32 -15.32
CA THR A 326 1.48 -11.56 -13.98
C THR A 326 2.58 -12.06 -13.05
N PRO A 327 2.84 -11.41 -11.90
CA PRO A 327 3.76 -11.91 -10.89
C PRO A 327 3.39 -13.33 -10.46
N LEU A 328 4.40 -14.17 -10.19
CA LEU A 328 4.20 -15.61 -9.92
C LEU A 328 3.17 -15.87 -8.81
N MET A 329 3.22 -15.15 -7.68
CA MET A 329 2.27 -15.37 -6.59
C MET A 329 0.85 -15.03 -7.02
N GLU A 330 0.67 -13.90 -7.70
CA GLU A 330 -0.64 -13.52 -8.20
C GLU A 330 -1.16 -14.57 -9.18
N LEU A 331 -0.32 -15.10 -10.06
CA LEU A 331 -0.64 -16.16 -11.02
C LEU A 331 -1.16 -17.43 -10.32
N LEU A 332 -0.59 -17.79 -9.17
CA LEU A 332 -1.04 -18.93 -8.37
C LEU A 332 -2.35 -18.67 -7.61
N GLY A 333 -2.93 -17.47 -7.70
CA GLY A 333 -4.12 -17.09 -6.94
C GLY A 333 -3.82 -16.85 -5.46
N ILE A 334 -2.54 -16.74 -5.14
CA ILE A 334 -2.07 -16.28 -3.86
C ILE A 334 -2.23 -14.77 -3.91
N LYS A 335 -3.21 -14.24 -3.18
CA LYS A 335 -3.35 -12.79 -3.09
C LYS A 335 -2.03 -12.24 -2.52
N PRO A 336 -1.41 -11.21 -3.14
CA PRO A 336 -0.42 -10.43 -2.43
C PRO A 336 -1.09 -9.98 -1.14
N VAL A 337 -0.37 -10.03 -0.02
CA VAL A 337 -0.93 -9.62 1.26
C VAL A 337 -1.16 -8.13 1.20
N SER A 338 -2.33 -7.73 0.71
CA SER A 338 -2.84 -6.37 0.73
C SER A 338 -2.90 -5.94 2.20
N GLN A 339 -2.23 -4.82 2.47
CA GLN A 339 -2.13 -4.18 3.79
C GLN A 339 -3.50 -3.85 4.38
#